data_AF-A0A5J4TPQ4-F1
#
_entry.id   AF-A0A5J4TPQ4-F1
#
_cell.length_a   1.000
_cell.length_b   1.000
_cell.length_c   1.000
_cell.angle_alpha   90.00
_cell.angle_beta   90.00
_cell.angle_gamma   90.00
#
_symmetry.space_group_name_H-M   'P 1'
#
loop_
_entity.id
_entity.type
_entity.pdbx_description
1 polymer ?
#
loop_
_entity_poly.entity_id
_entity_poly.type
_entity_poly.pdbx_seq_one_letter_code
_entity_poly.pdbx_strand_id
1 'polypeptide(L)'
;MIRVFSYSKLFQLKKNILQQIYPQTAEIPIAGHTGWVQCISTDMDDTHFYTGTTDRTIKIWDMNTLQLQLTLTGHTFPVRGIVSSDR
;
A
#
# COMPACT_ATOMS: atom_id res chain seq x y z
N MET A 1 -39.90 31.11 -6.74
CA MET A 1 -38.60 31.70 -6.34
C MET A 1 -37.51 30.70 -6.70
N ILE A 2 -36.84 30.87 -7.85
CA ILE A 2 -35.86 29.90 -8.36
C ILE A 2 -34.53 30.18 -7.68
N ARG A 3 -34.05 29.22 -6.89
CA ARG A 3 -32.82 29.35 -6.09
C ARG A 3 -31.63 29.05 -7.01
N VAL A 4 -30.99 30.10 -7.54
CA VAL A 4 -29.74 29.97 -8.29
C VAL A 4 -28.64 29.57 -7.29
N PHE A 5 -28.25 28.30 -7.32
CA PHE A 5 -27.10 27.85 -6.52
C PHE A 5 -25.83 28.45 -7.11
N SER A 6 -25.13 29.26 -6.32
CA SER A 6 -23.81 29.80 -6.66
C SER A 6 -22.89 28.68 -7.16
N TYR A 7 -22.24 28.89 -8.31
CA TYR A 7 -21.27 27.96 -8.90
C TYR A 7 -20.16 27.54 -7.91
N SER A 8 -19.83 28.39 -6.93
CA SER A 8 -18.85 28.09 -5.88
C SER A 8 -19.27 26.93 -4.97
N LYS A 9 -20.56 26.80 -4.68
CA LYS A 9 -21.10 25.77 -3.78
C LYS A 9 -21.12 24.40 -4.47
N LEU A 10 -21.49 24.37 -5.75
CA LEU A 10 -21.42 23.16 -6.59
C LEU A 10 -19.98 22.69 -6.82
N PHE A 11 -19.03 23.63 -7.00
CA PHE A 11 -17.61 23.32 -7.14
C PHE A 11 -17.02 22.70 -5.85
N GLN A 12 -17.32 23.30 -4.68
CA GLN A 12 -16.93 22.72 -3.38
C GLN A 12 -17.55 21.35 -3.16
N LEU A 13 -18.84 21.17 -3.48
CA LEU A 13 -19.53 19.89 -3.32
C LEU A 13 -18.90 18.79 -4.19
N LYS A 14 -18.61 19.08 -5.47
CA LYS A 14 -17.92 18.14 -6.37
C LYS A 14 -16.53 17.77 -5.85
N LYS A 15 -15.76 18.75 -5.36
CA LYS A 15 -14.42 18.49 -4.81
C LYS A 15 -14.49 17.58 -3.57
N ASN A 16 -15.45 17.82 -2.69
CA ASN A 16 -15.64 17.03 -1.46
C ASN A 16 -16.08 15.59 -1.79
N ILE A 17 -17.00 15.43 -2.75
CA ILE A 17 -17.44 14.12 -3.25
C ILE A 17 -16.27 13.36 -3.90
N LEU A 18 -15.46 14.02 -4.72
CA LEU A 18 -14.29 13.39 -5.35
C LEU A 18 -13.22 13.02 -4.32
N GLN A 19 -12.99 13.83 -3.28
CA GLN A 19 -12.06 13.50 -2.19
C GLN A 19 -12.58 12.38 -1.27
N GLN A 20 -13.91 12.21 -1.17
CA GLN A 20 -14.53 11.12 -0.42
C GLN A 20 -14.55 9.81 -1.23
N ILE A 21 -14.70 9.89 -2.56
CA ILE A 21 -14.65 8.74 -3.48
C ILE A 21 -13.21 8.30 -3.74
N TYR A 22 -12.29 9.26 -3.85
CA TYR A 22 -10.84 9.04 -3.92
C TYR A 22 -10.23 9.63 -2.64
N PRO A 23 -10.30 8.91 -1.50
CA PRO A 23 -9.55 9.33 -0.32
C PRO A 23 -8.11 9.53 -0.78
N GLN A 24 -7.53 10.68 -0.47
CA GLN A 24 -6.11 10.93 -0.69
C GLN A 24 -5.37 9.87 0.11
N THR A 25 -5.02 8.77 -0.55
CA THR A 25 -4.20 7.71 0.02
C THR A 25 -2.89 8.37 0.38
N ALA A 26 -2.63 8.52 1.67
CA ALA A 26 -1.32 8.92 2.15
C ALA A 26 -0.36 7.79 1.76
N GLU A 27 0.28 7.92 0.61
CA GLU A 27 1.32 7.01 0.14
C GLU A 27 2.53 7.24 1.05
N ILE A 28 2.72 6.35 2.02
CA ILE A 28 3.89 6.40 2.90
C ILE A 28 5.01 5.62 2.18
N PRO A 29 6.07 6.31 1.71
CA PRO A 29 7.16 5.63 1.02
C PRO A 29 7.95 4.76 2.00
N ILE A 30 7.87 3.44 1.81
CA ILE A 30 8.63 2.45 2.57
C ILE A 30 9.94 2.17 1.84
N ALA A 31 11.03 2.75 2.36
CA ALA A 31 12.38 2.53 1.87
C ALA A 31 13.01 1.30 2.52
N GLY A 32 13.69 0.48 1.73
CA GLY A 32 14.43 -0.67 2.27
C GLY A 32 14.85 -1.68 1.21
N HIS A 33 14.15 -1.73 0.08
CA HIS A 33 14.54 -2.55 -1.06
C HIS A 33 15.52 -1.83 -1.97
N THR A 34 16.48 -2.59 -2.48
CA THR A 34 17.49 -2.09 -3.43
C THR A 34 17.11 -2.41 -4.88
N GLY A 35 16.07 -3.23 -5.09
CA GLY A 35 15.54 -3.60 -6.39
C GLY A 35 14.02 -3.40 -6.48
N TRP A 36 13.48 -3.66 -7.65
CA TRP A 36 12.03 -3.62 -7.89
C TRP A 36 11.30 -4.68 -7.09
N VAL A 37 10.24 -4.25 -6.39
CA VAL A 37 9.28 -5.14 -5.75
C VAL A 37 8.47 -5.84 -6.83
N GLN A 38 8.51 -7.17 -6.83
CA GLN A 38 7.81 -7.99 -7.83
C GLN A 38 6.51 -8.56 -7.29
N CYS A 39 6.40 -8.74 -5.98
CA CYS A 39 5.22 -9.31 -5.34
C CYS A 39 5.03 -8.76 -3.92
N ILE A 40 3.77 -8.78 -3.49
CA ILE A 40 3.34 -8.43 -2.14
C ILE A 40 2.31 -9.47 -1.67
N SER A 41 2.30 -9.79 -0.38
CA SER A 41 1.29 -10.63 0.26
C SER A 41 1.04 -10.09 1.66
N THR A 42 -0.16 -10.28 2.19
CA THR A 42 -0.50 -9.98 3.59
C THR A 42 -0.73 -11.27 4.36
N ASP A 43 -0.68 -11.23 5.69
CA ASP A 43 -1.23 -12.30 6.53
C ASP A 43 -2.75 -12.20 6.64
N MET A 44 -3.39 -13.22 7.22
CA MET A 44 -4.86 -13.26 7.41
C MET A 44 -5.35 -12.22 8.42
N ASP A 45 -4.53 -11.90 9.41
CA ASP A 45 -4.88 -10.96 10.48
C ASP A 45 -4.54 -9.50 10.14
N ASP A 46 -4.05 -9.23 8.92
CA ASP A 46 -3.55 -7.92 8.46
C ASP A 46 -2.55 -7.26 9.42
N THR A 47 -1.77 -8.07 10.14
CA THR A 47 -0.75 -7.59 11.08
C THR A 47 0.60 -7.38 10.39
N HIS A 48 0.88 -8.16 9.36
CA HIS A 48 2.12 -8.12 8.62
C HIS A 48 1.88 -8.17 7.11
N PHE A 49 2.78 -7.52 6.38
CA PHE A 49 2.87 -7.71 4.95
C PHE A 49 4.28 -8.07 4.53
N TYR A 50 4.35 -8.81 3.42
CA TYR A 50 5.54 -9.41 2.88
C TYR A 50 5.80 -8.85 1.50
N THR A 51 7.03 -8.43 1.22
CA THR A 51 7.42 -7.93 -0.09
C THR A 51 8.58 -8.75 -0.64
N GLY A 52 8.44 -9.21 -1.88
CA GLY A 52 9.45 -9.99 -2.58
C GLY A 52 10.00 -9.21 -3.76
N THR A 53 11.32 -9.24 -3.93
CA THR A 53 11.96 -8.34 -4.88
C THR A 53 13.06 -8.97 -5.72
N THR A 54 13.47 -8.18 -6.72
CA THR A 54 14.63 -8.47 -7.58
C THR A 54 15.96 -8.45 -6.84
N ASP A 55 16.05 -7.88 -5.63
CA ASP A 55 17.24 -7.95 -4.78
C ASP A 55 17.44 -9.33 -4.13
N ARG A 56 16.53 -10.28 -4.40
CA ARG A 56 16.52 -11.67 -3.91
C ARG A 56 16.25 -11.79 -2.41
N THR A 57 15.71 -10.74 -1.81
CA THR A 57 15.24 -10.75 -0.43
C THR A 57 13.72 -10.72 -0.36
N ILE A 58 13.20 -11.26 0.73
CA ILE A 58 11.83 -11.04 1.18
C ILE A 58 11.91 -10.18 2.43
N LYS A 59 11.16 -9.10 2.49
CA LYS A 59 11.04 -8.27 3.69
C LYS A 59 9.68 -8.45 4.32
N ILE A 60 9.66 -8.50 5.65
CA ILE A 60 8.46 -8.57 6.47
C ILE A 60 8.32 -7.23 7.16
N TRP A 61 7.13 -6.66 7.07
CA TRP A 61 6.81 -5.35 7.59
C TRP A 61 5.62 -5.44 8.52
N ASP A 62 5.61 -4.60 9.55
CA ASP A 62 4.45 -4.43 10.41
C ASP A 62 3.43 -3.50 9.72
N MET A 63 2.17 -3.91 9.61
CA MET A 63 1.12 -3.15 8.90
C MET A 63 0.74 -1.85 9.61
N ASN A 64 0.86 -1.78 10.93
CA ASN A 64 0.42 -0.62 11.72
C ASN A 64 1.47 0.51 11.70
N THR A 65 2.73 0.14 11.78
CA THR A 65 3.88 1.04 11.92
C THR A 65 4.63 1.24 10.60
N LEU A 66 4.40 0.36 9.61
CA LEU A 66 5.11 0.30 8.34
C LEU A 66 6.64 0.15 8.52
N GLN A 67 7.06 -0.45 9.64
CA GLN A 67 8.47 -0.68 9.93
C GLN A 67 8.92 -2.07 9.50
N LEU A 68 10.16 -2.15 9.03
CA LEU A 68 10.82 -3.40 8.66
C LEU A 68 11.08 -4.24 9.91
N GLN A 69 10.45 -5.41 9.99
CA GLN A 69 10.64 -6.37 11.09
C GLN A 69 11.75 -7.36 10.78
N LEU A 70 11.74 -7.93 9.56
CA LEU A 70 12.68 -8.98 9.19
C LEU A 70 13.06 -8.91 7.71
N THR A 71 14.29 -9.29 7.40
CA THR A 71 14.74 -9.54 6.03
C THR A 71 15.13 -11.02 5.91
N LEU A 72 14.37 -11.76 5.12
CA LEU A 72 14.68 -13.14 4.75
C LEU A 72 15.61 -13.13 3.55
N THR A 73 16.72 -13.85 3.70
CA THR A 73 17.73 -14.04 2.66
C THR A 73 17.90 -15.53 2.39
N GLY A 74 18.36 -15.89 1.19
CA GLY A 74 18.60 -17.28 0.81
C GLY A 74 18.17 -17.61 -0.62
N HIS A 75 17.28 -16.82 -1.22
CA HIS A 75 16.96 -16.95 -2.63
C HIS A 75 18.19 -16.59 -3.48
N THR A 76 18.57 -17.47 -4.40
CA THR A 76 19.65 -17.24 -5.36
C THR A 76 19.20 -16.41 -6.58
N PHE A 77 17.89 -16.37 -6.82
CA PHE A 77 17.22 -15.68 -7.93
C PHE A 77 16.13 -14.71 -7.42
N PRO A 78 15.68 -13.75 -8.26
CA PRO A 78 14.59 -12.82 -7.92
C PRO A 78 13.35 -13.52 -7.38
N VAL A 79 12.76 -12.95 -6.33
CA VAL A 79 11.52 -13.46 -5.75
C VAL A 79 10.35 -12.92 -6.56
N ARG A 80 9.66 -13.80 -7.29
CA ARG A 80 8.55 -13.45 -8.18
C ARG A 80 7.17 -13.59 -7.56
N GLY A 81 7.05 -14.33 -6.47
CA GLY A 81 5.77 -14.63 -5.83
C GLY A 81 5.96 -14.98 -4.37
N ILE A 82 5.02 -14.56 -3.54
CA ILE A 82 4.93 -14.87 -2.11
C ILE A 82 3.47 -15.23 -1.86
N VAL A 83 3.24 -16.24 -1.02
CA VAL A 83 1.93 -16.60 -0.51
C VAL A 83 2.05 -16.83 0.98
N SER A 84 1.16 -16.23 1.76
CA SER A 84 0.94 -16.58 3.15
C SER A 84 0.01 -17.80 3.20
N SER A 85 0.34 -18.80 4.02
CA SER A 85 -0.60 -19.88 4.30
C SER A 85 -1.49 -19.49 5.47
N ASP A 86 -2.78 -19.67 5.32
CA ASP A 86 -3.73 -19.80 6.41
C ASP A 86 -3.42 -21.08 7.20
N ARG A 87 -3.21 -20.93 8.52
CA ARG A 87 -3.16 -22.05 9.46
C ARG A 87 -4.24 -21.86 10.51
#